data_AF-A0A959T283-F1
#
_entry.id   AF-A0A959T283-F1
#
_cell.length_a   1.000
_cell.length_b   1.000
_cell.length_c   1.000
_cell.angle_alpha   90.00
_cell.angle_beta   90.00
_cell.angle_gamma   90.00
#
_symmetry.space_group_name_H-M   'P 1'
#
loop_
_entity.id
_entity.type
_entity.pdbx_description
1 polymer ?
#
loop_
_entity_poly.entity_id
_entity_poly.type
_entity_poly.pdbx_seq_one_letter_code
_entity_poly.pdbx_strand_id
1 'polypeptide(L)'
;DAWFSFVATAADHNVEVTGLGTYDAIVELFEGTCGAPVSLDCADATVAGEVETIAATGLTIGTTYWVRVYNWNGGGADQDFEICVYGGGGGGPVNDLCGSVTADPLSVGGSISFSGDNTGATIAGDYVPGSTLDADGMASVWHAFTTT
;
A
#
# COMPACT_ATOMS: atom_id res chain seq x y z
N ASP A 1 -16.21 11.16 -11.95
CA ASP A 1 -15.10 10.31 -11.52
C ASP A 1 -14.07 11.16 -10.80
N ALA A 2 -13.30 10.55 -9.91
CA ALA A 2 -12.18 11.15 -9.21
C ALA A 2 -10.92 10.33 -9.51
N TRP A 3 -9.79 11.00 -9.68
CA TRP A 3 -8.52 10.37 -10.04
C TRP A 3 -7.47 10.63 -8.98
N PHE A 4 -6.77 9.56 -8.61
CA PHE A 4 -5.69 9.55 -7.63
C PHE A 4 -4.48 8.84 -8.22
N SER A 5 -3.32 8.99 -7.58
CA SER A 5 -2.14 8.21 -7.91
C SER A 5 -1.34 7.87 -6.66
N PHE A 6 -0.58 6.80 -6.75
CA PHE A 6 0.42 6.40 -5.76
C PHE A 6 1.67 5.88 -6.46
N VAL A 7 2.82 6.01 -5.79
CA VAL A 7 4.06 5.38 -6.22
C VAL A 7 4.16 4.05 -5.49
N ALA A 8 4.30 2.95 -6.23
CA ALA A 8 4.41 1.64 -5.62
C ALA A 8 5.68 1.55 -4.75
N THR A 9 5.51 1.20 -3.47
CA THR A 9 6.62 0.96 -2.53
C THR A 9 6.92 -0.53 -2.36
N ALA A 10 5.97 -1.39 -2.71
CA ALA A 10 6.06 -2.85 -2.77
C ALA A 10 5.57 -3.37 -4.13
N ALA A 11 5.79 -4.66 -4.40
CA ALA A 11 5.29 -5.31 -5.62
C ALA A 11 3.79 -5.62 -5.58
N ASP A 12 3.18 -5.45 -4.42
CA ASP A 12 1.79 -5.77 -4.11
C ASP A 12 1.18 -4.64 -3.28
N HIS A 13 -0.06 -4.27 -3.60
CA HIS A 13 -0.83 -3.25 -2.88
C HIS A 13 -2.30 -3.60 -2.89
N ASN A 14 -3.00 -3.25 -1.81
CA ASN A 14 -4.45 -3.18 -1.79
C ASN A 14 -4.89 -1.75 -2.02
N VAL A 15 -5.91 -1.58 -2.85
CA VAL A 15 -6.64 -0.32 -3.04
C VAL A 15 -8.06 -0.57 -2.57
N GLU A 16 -8.44 0.09 -1.49
CA GLU A 16 -9.79 0.02 -0.92
C GLU A 16 -10.52 1.33 -1.09
N VAL A 17 -11.78 1.25 -1.50
CA VAL A 17 -12.68 2.40 -1.60
C VAL A 17 -13.97 2.07 -0.91
N THR A 18 -14.32 2.85 0.12
CA THR A 18 -15.60 2.74 0.81
C THR A 18 -16.51 3.87 0.36
N GLY A 19 -17.62 3.53 -0.28
CA GLY A 19 -18.64 4.53 -0.59
C GLY A 19 -19.34 5.02 0.68
N LEU A 20 -19.65 6.31 0.77
CA LEU A 20 -20.43 6.85 1.89
C LEU A 20 -21.87 7.14 1.46
N GLY A 21 -22.82 6.86 2.37
CA GLY A 21 -24.24 7.07 2.11
C GLY A 21 -24.76 6.22 0.95
N THR A 22 -25.17 6.86 -0.15
CA THR A 22 -25.69 6.18 -1.35
C THR A 22 -24.65 6.01 -2.45
N TYR A 23 -23.37 6.28 -2.17
CA TYR A 23 -22.32 6.15 -3.17
C TYR A 23 -21.96 4.67 -3.38
N ASP A 24 -22.27 4.17 -4.58
CA ASP A 24 -21.95 2.82 -5.04
C ASP A 24 -20.64 2.88 -5.83
N ALA A 25 -19.53 2.65 -5.13
CA ALA A 25 -18.21 2.91 -5.65
C ALA A 25 -17.79 1.83 -6.67
N ILE A 26 -17.11 2.27 -7.71
CA ILE A 26 -16.28 1.45 -8.58
C ILE A 26 -14.89 2.01 -8.51
N VAL A 27 -13.91 1.12 -8.34
CA VAL A 27 -12.50 1.45 -8.37
C VAL A 27 -11.81 0.72 -9.51
N GLU A 28 -10.96 1.42 -10.24
CA GLU A 28 -10.17 0.85 -11.33
C GLU A 28 -8.72 1.33 -11.22
N LEU A 29 -7.79 0.38 -11.29
CA LEU A 29 -6.35 0.59 -11.23
C LEU A 29 -5.76 0.62 -12.63
N PHE A 30 -4.88 1.59 -12.88
CA PHE A 30 -4.23 1.80 -14.17
C PHE A 30 -2.73 1.95 -14.02
N GLU A 31 -2.01 1.60 -15.10
CA GLU A 31 -0.64 2.03 -15.36
C GLU A 31 -0.55 2.96 -16.58
N GLY A 32 0.66 3.42 -16.86
CA GLY A 32 0.97 4.22 -18.04
C GLY A 32 1.00 5.73 -17.76
N THR A 33 0.70 6.51 -18.81
CA THR A 33 0.82 7.98 -18.77
C THR A 33 -0.53 8.66 -18.94
N CYS A 34 -0.61 9.91 -18.51
CA CYS A 34 -1.76 10.76 -18.78
C CYS A 34 -2.01 10.84 -20.30
N GLY A 35 -3.14 10.30 -20.76
CA GLY A 35 -3.53 10.24 -22.18
C GLY A 35 -3.37 8.86 -22.85
N ALA A 36 -2.71 7.91 -22.19
CA ALA A 36 -2.67 6.51 -22.60
C ALA A 36 -2.68 5.57 -21.38
N PRO A 37 -3.71 5.65 -20.50
CA PRO A 37 -3.81 4.76 -19.36
C PRO A 37 -4.15 3.34 -19.83
N VAL A 38 -3.50 2.34 -19.22
CA VAL A 38 -3.81 0.92 -19.43
C VAL A 38 -4.46 0.40 -18.16
N SER A 39 -5.70 -0.09 -18.29
CA SER A 39 -6.42 -0.70 -17.17
C SER A 39 -5.74 -2.00 -16.77
N LEU A 40 -5.44 -2.11 -15.48
CA LEU A 40 -4.84 -3.30 -14.87
C LEU A 40 -5.91 -4.16 -14.20
N ASP A 41 -6.77 -3.54 -13.40
CA ASP A 41 -7.81 -4.23 -12.65
C ASP A 41 -8.97 -3.30 -12.28
N CYS A 42 -10.14 -3.87 -11.99
CA CYS A 42 -11.37 -3.15 -11.65
C CYS A 42 -12.16 -3.92 -10.59
N ALA A 43 -12.68 -3.21 -9.58
CA ALA A 43 -13.59 -3.75 -8.58
C ALA A 43 -14.91 -2.97 -8.55
N ASP A 44 -15.99 -3.74 -8.65
CA ASP A 44 -17.42 -3.38 -8.59
C ASP A 44 -18.17 -4.62 -8.07
N ALA A 45 -17.78 -5.06 -6.88
CA ALA A 45 -18.20 -6.34 -6.29
C ALA A 45 -19.23 -6.15 -5.16
N THR A 46 -19.41 -4.92 -4.69
CA THR A 46 -20.27 -4.58 -3.57
C THR A 46 -21.37 -3.63 -4.01
N VAL A 47 -21.97 -2.92 -3.05
CA VAL A 47 -23.09 -2.01 -3.28
C VAL A 47 -22.83 -0.72 -2.50
N ALA A 48 -23.72 0.26 -2.68
CA ALA A 48 -23.65 1.53 -1.96
C ALA A 48 -23.39 1.38 -0.45
N GLY A 49 -22.39 2.11 0.05
CA GLY A 49 -22.00 2.09 1.47
C GLY A 49 -20.97 1.03 1.85
N GLU A 50 -20.66 0.10 0.95
CA GLU A 50 -19.73 -1.00 1.20
C GLU A 50 -18.33 -0.73 0.60
N VAL A 51 -17.41 -1.66 0.83
CA VAL A 51 -15.99 -1.53 0.44
C VAL A 51 -15.70 -2.28 -0.84
N GLU A 52 -15.21 -1.57 -1.85
CA GLU A 52 -14.54 -2.15 -3.01
C GLU A 52 -13.06 -2.37 -2.72
N THR A 53 -12.49 -3.47 -3.23
CA THR A 53 -11.08 -3.80 -3.01
C THR A 53 -10.43 -4.34 -4.28
N ILE A 54 -9.30 -3.75 -4.68
CA ILE A 54 -8.35 -4.32 -5.63
C ILE A 54 -7.13 -4.80 -4.87
N ALA A 55 -6.78 -6.08 -5.00
CA ALA A 55 -5.54 -6.67 -4.50
C ALA A 55 -4.52 -6.79 -5.64
N ALA A 56 -3.83 -5.69 -5.90
CA ALA A 56 -2.88 -5.57 -7.00
C ALA A 56 -1.57 -6.31 -6.67
N THR A 57 -1.04 -7.04 -7.66
CA THR A 57 0.24 -7.76 -7.56
C THR A 57 1.08 -7.50 -8.81
N GLY A 58 2.39 -7.73 -8.73
CA GLY A 58 3.31 -7.55 -9.86
C GLY A 58 3.60 -6.09 -10.19
N LEU A 59 3.34 -5.15 -9.26
CA LEU A 59 3.67 -3.75 -9.42
C LEU A 59 5.19 -3.55 -9.41
N THR A 60 5.67 -2.57 -10.16
CA THR A 60 7.08 -2.19 -10.18
C THR A 60 7.33 -1.10 -9.15
N ILE A 61 8.18 -1.37 -8.16
CA ILE A 61 8.56 -0.39 -7.12
C ILE A 61 9.13 0.88 -7.77
N GLY A 62 8.67 2.04 -7.32
CA GLY A 62 9.04 3.35 -7.86
C GLY A 62 8.22 3.80 -9.07
N THR A 63 7.38 2.93 -9.64
CA THR A 63 6.46 3.30 -10.71
C THR A 63 5.19 3.94 -10.14
N THR A 64 4.68 4.97 -10.83
CA THR A 64 3.40 5.61 -10.49
C THR A 64 2.25 4.83 -11.12
N TYR A 65 1.26 4.49 -10.30
CA TYR A 65 -0.01 3.90 -10.70
C TYR A 65 -1.15 4.88 -10.43
N TRP A 66 -2.23 4.74 -11.19
CA TRP A 66 -3.39 5.65 -11.13
C TRP A 66 -4.63 4.89 -10.70
N VAL A 67 -5.44 5.52 -9.86
CA VAL A 67 -6.70 4.96 -9.38
C VAL A 67 -7.83 5.87 -9.82
N ARG A 68 -8.81 5.30 -10.52
CA ARG A 68 -10.07 5.99 -10.86
C ARG A 68 -11.18 5.49 -9.95
N VAL A 69 -11.86 6.41 -9.28
CA VAL A 69 -13.05 6.12 -8.47
C VAL A 69 -14.27 6.78 -9.12
N TYR A 70 -15.34 6.02 -9.32
CA TYR A 70 -16.57 6.51 -9.93
C TYR A 70 -17.79 5.76 -9.43
N ASN A 71 -18.98 6.32 -9.65
CA ASN A 71 -20.23 5.71 -9.19
C ASN A 71 -20.81 4.78 -10.27
N TRP A 72 -21.25 3.60 -9.88
CA TRP A 72 -21.97 2.67 -10.76
C TRP A 72 -23.20 3.29 -11.44
N ASN A 73 -23.97 4.10 -10.73
CA ASN A 73 -25.20 4.68 -11.26
C ASN A 73 -25.00 5.92 -12.15
N GLY A 74 -23.76 6.36 -12.37
CA GLY A 74 -23.42 7.48 -13.24
C GLY A 74 -23.64 8.89 -12.67
N GLY A 75 -24.15 9.05 -11.43
CA GLY A 75 -24.18 10.34 -10.71
C GLY A 75 -25.30 10.53 -9.67
N GLY A 76 -25.06 11.43 -8.70
CA GLY A 76 -26.00 11.77 -7.63
C GLY A 76 -25.46 12.88 -6.70
N ALA A 77 -26.28 13.31 -5.73
CA ALA A 77 -25.96 14.39 -4.78
C ALA A 77 -24.98 13.97 -3.67
N ASP A 78 -24.79 12.67 -3.46
CA ASP A 78 -23.88 12.12 -2.45
C ASP A 78 -22.80 11.29 -3.17
N GLN A 79 -21.61 11.87 -3.31
CA GLN A 79 -20.43 11.24 -3.93
C GLN A 79 -19.22 11.22 -2.99
N ASP A 80 -19.50 11.17 -1.70
CA ASP A 80 -18.47 11.05 -0.70
C ASP A 80 -18.01 9.59 -0.62
N PHE A 81 -16.70 9.40 -0.47
CA PHE A 81 -16.07 8.10 -0.31
C PHE A 81 -14.78 8.26 0.48
N GLU A 82 -14.32 7.17 1.08
CA GLU A 82 -12.99 7.05 1.67
C GLU A 82 -12.13 6.16 0.77
N ILE A 83 -10.85 6.49 0.63
CA ILE A 83 -9.88 5.70 -0.14
C ILE A 83 -8.67 5.40 0.72
N CYS A 84 -8.24 4.14 0.72
CA CYS A 84 -7.04 3.67 1.39
C CYS A 84 -6.19 2.86 0.39
N VAL A 85 -4.89 3.18 0.31
CA VAL A 85 -3.93 2.39 -0.47
C VAL A 85 -2.81 1.97 0.45
N TYR A 86 -2.51 0.69 0.48
CA TYR A 86 -1.48 0.13 1.34
C TYR A 86 -0.77 -1.05 0.67
N GLY A 87 0.51 -1.25 0.97
CA GLY A 87 1.27 -2.40 0.48
C GLY A 87 0.67 -3.73 0.96
N GLY A 88 0.83 -4.79 0.18
CA GLY A 88 0.32 -6.11 0.54
C GLY A 88 0.90 -6.55 1.89
N GLY A 89 0.02 -6.66 2.88
CA GLY A 89 0.41 -6.73 4.29
C GLY A 89 -0.47 -5.97 5.27
N GLY A 90 -1.17 -4.94 4.80
CA GLY A 90 -2.07 -4.16 5.64
C GLY A 90 -1.39 -2.95 6.25
N GLY A 91 -1.37 -1.81 5.53
CA GLY A 91 -1.00 -0.50 6.09
C GLY A 91 0.35 -0.42 6.79
N GLY A 92 1.24 -1.38 6.56
CA GLY A 92 2.43 -1.58 7.38
C GLY A 92 3.41 -0.42 7.38
N PRO A 93 4.31 -0.40 8.36
CA PRO A 93 5.30 0.65 8.51
C PRO A 93 6.23 0.68 7.28
N VAL A 94 6.69 1.87 6.90
CA VAL A 94 7.54 2.07 5.70
C VAL A 94 8.82 1.22 5.71
N ASN A 95 9.28 0.83 6.89
CA ASN A 95 10.45 -0.01 7.14
C ASN A 95 10.10 -1.48 7.41
N ASP A 96 9.01 -1.97 6.85
CA ASP A 96 8.59 -3.38 6.95
C ASP A 96 9.59 -4.35 6.29
N LEU A 97 10.16 -3.98 5.13
CA LEU A 97 11.10 -4.84 4.41
C LEU A 97 12.54 -4.37 4.60
N CYS A 98 13.49 -5.30 4.75
CA CYS A 98 14.91 -4.96 4.85
C CYS A 98 15.45 -4.16 3.65
N GLY A 99 14.79 -4.26 2.48
CA GLY A 99 15.12 -3.50 1.28
C GLY A 99 14.54 -2.09 1.23
N SER A 100 13.59 -1.73 2.11
CA SER A 100 12.94 -0.41 2.11
C SER A 100 13.61 0.61 3.05
N VAL A 101 14.60 0.19 3.84
CA VAL A 101 15.28 1.06 4.81
C VAL A 101 16.44 1.84 4.20
N THR A 102 16.52 3.13 4.57
CA THR A 102 17.69 3.97 4.31
C THR A 102 18.56 4.00 5.56
N ALA A 103 19.88 3.90 5.38
CA ALA A 103 20.82 3.87 6.50
C ALA A 103 21.13 5.28 7.03
N ASP A 104 20.97 5.49 8.33
CA ASP A 104 21.37 6.73 9.00
C ASP A 104 22.87 6.73 9.34
N PRO A 105 23.57 7.88 9.25
CA PRO A 105 24.98 7.96 9.60
C PRO A 105 25.20 7.86 11.12
N LEU A 106 26.12 7.01 11.55
CA LEU A 106 26.54 6.86 12.94
C LEU A 106 28.04 7.14 13.08
N SER A 107 28.40 8.26 13.71
CA SER A 107 29.80 8.58 13.97
C SER A 107 30.43 7.61 14.97
N VAL A 108 31.72 7.31 14.79
CA VAL A 108 32.49 6.51 15.76
C VAL A 108 32.47 7.19 17.13
N GLY A 109 31.98 6.47 18.15
CA GLY A 109 31.80 6.99 19.50
C GLY A 109 30.53 7.84 19.71
N GLY A 110 29.70 7.99 18.68
CA GLY A 110 28.39 8.60 18.75
C GLY A 110 27.29 7.62 19.16
N SER A 111 26.06 8.13 19.17
CA SER A 111 24.85 7.35 19.42
C SER A 111 23.72 7.82 18.51
N ILE A 112 22.91 6.88 18.05
CA ILE A 112 21.68 7.12 17.29
C ILE A 112 20.52 6.43 18.02
N SER A 113 19.31 6.96 17.88
CA SER A 113 18.11 6.37 18.47
C SER A 113 17.10 6.08 17.37
N PHE A 114 16.51 4.90 17.42
CA PHE A 114 15.42 4.48 16.54
C PHE A 114 14.15 4.29 17.37
N SER A 115 13.01 4.70 16.81
CA SER A 115 11.70 4.33 17.30
C SER A 115 11.06 3.37 16.29
N GLY A 116 10.58 2.22 16.75
CA GLY A 116 9.89 1.24 15.92
C GLY A 116 8.41 1.14 16.28
N ASP A 117 7.58 0.92 15.26
CA ASP A 117 6.18 0.51 15.35
C ASP A 117 5.97 -0.57 14.27
N ASN A 118 5.60 -1.78 14.68
CA ASN A 118 5.37 -2.91 13.77
C ASN A 118 3.88 -3.15 13.51
N THR A 119 3.01 -2.20 13.84
CA THR A 119 1.58 -2.29 13.55
C THR A 119 1.36 -2.35 12.04
N GLY A 120 0.81 -3.48 11.55
CA GLY A 120 0.59 -3.71 10.11
C GLY A 120 1.82 -4.24 9.36
N ALA A 121 2.93 -4.48 10.05
CA ALA A 121 4.10 -5.12 9.45
C ALA A 121 3.78 -6.55 8.98
N THR A 122 4.46 -6.97 7.92
CA THR A 122 4.41 -8.34 7.40
C THR A 122 5.57 -9.16 7.93
N ILE A 123 5.53 -10.47 7.71
CA ILE A 123 6.64 -11.38 8.05
C ILE A 123 7.64 -11.53 6.88
N ALA A 124 7.39 -10.85 5.75
CA ALA A 124 8.05 -11.15 4.49
C ALA A 124 9.51 -10.69 4.53
N GLY A 125 10.44 -11.65 4.59
CA GLY A 125 11.87 -11.35 4.59
C GLY A 125 12.42 -10.85 5.94
N ASP A 126 11.66 -11.02 7.02
CA ASP A 126 12.08 -10.63 8.37
C ASP A 126 13.11 -11.56 8.99
N TYR A 127 12.98 -12.86 8.71
CA TYR A 127 13.81 -13.88 9.34
C TYR A 127 14.41 -14.82 8.30
N VAL A 128 15.44 -15.55 8.73
CA VAL A 128 16.02 -16.63 7.92
C VAL A 128 14.93 -17.69 7.73
N PRO A 129 14.62 -18.08 6.47
CA PRO A 129 13.61 -19.10 6.20
C PRO A 129 13.89 -20.40 6.97
N GLY A 130 12.89 -20.89 7.69
CA GLY A 130 12.97 -22.10 8.54
C GLY A 130 13.61 -21.89 9.92
N SER A 131 13.92 -20.65 10.31
CA SER A 131 14.28 -20.35 11.69
C SER A 131 13.08 -20.45 12.63
N THR A 132 13.32 -20.48 13.95
CA THR A 132 12.22 -20.48 14.93
C THR A 132 11.39 -19.20 14.84
N LEU A 133 12.03 -18.05 14.62
CA LEU A 133 11.35 -16.77 14.50
C LEU A 133 10.48 -16.69 13.23
N ASP A 134 10.96 -17.27 12.13
CA ASP A 134 10.18 -17.45 10.90
C ASP A 134 8.93 -18.32 11.14
N ALA A 135 9.08 -19.43 11.87
CA ALA A 135 7.97 -20.31 12.21
C ALA A 135 6.95 -19.67 13.18
N ASP A 136 7.40 -18.80 14.06
CA ASP A 136 6.55 -18.07 15.01
C ASP A 136 5.76 -16.93 14.34
N GLY A 137 6.06 -16.59 13.07
CA GLY A 137 5.30 -15.63 12.27
C GLY A 137 5.29 -14.21 12.84
N MET A 138 6.40 -13.79 13.46
CA MET A 138 6.50 -12.48 14.11
C MET A 138 6.88 -11.38 13.11
N ALA A 139 5.98 -10.45 12.84
CA ALA A 139 6.31 -9.30 11.98
C ALA A 139 7.24 -8.32 12.68
N SER A 140 8.25 -7.85 11.96
CA SER A 140 9.31 -6.96 12.43
C SER A 140 9.39 -5.69 11.60
N VAL A 141 10.21 -4.75 12.05
CA VAL A 141 10.59 -3.58 11.25
C VAL A 141 12.10 -3.45 11.24
N TRP A 142 12.60 -2.91 10.14
CA TRP A 142 14.03 -2.79 9.89
C TRP A 142 14.52 -1.37 10.20
N HIS A 143 15.74 -1.26 10.70
CA HIS A 143 16.47 0.00 10.78
C HIS A 143 17.89 -0.25 10.30
N ALA A 144 18.51 0.74 9.65
CA ALA A 144 19.86 0.63 9.13
C ALA A 144 20.70 1.83 9.56
N PHE A 145 22.00 1.60 9.75
CA PHE A 145 22.97 2.67 9.95
C PHE A 145 24.27 2.36 9.21
N THR A 146 25.03 3.41 8.88
CA THR A 146 26.39 3.29 8.35
C THR A 146 27.36 4.04 9.25
N THR A 147 28.48 3.41 9.62
CA THR A 147 29.51 4.10 10.42
C THR A 147 30.24 5.14 9.58
N THR A 148 30.35 6.36 10.09
CA THR A 148 31.08 7.48 9.46
C THR A 148 32.30 7.90 10.27
#